data_AF-A0A812NBY2-F1
#
_entry.id   AF-A0A812NBY2-F1
#
_cell.length_a   1.000
_cell.length_b   1.000
_cell.length_c   1.000
_cell.angle_alpha   90.00
_cell.angle_beta   90.00
_cell.angle_gamma   90.00
#
_symmetry.space_group_name_H-M   'P 1'
#
loop_
_entity.id
_entity.type
_entity.pdbx_description
1 polymer ?
#
loop_
_entity_poly.entity_id
_entity_poly.type
_entity_poly.pdbx_seq_one_letter_code
_entity_poly.pdbx_strand_id
1 'polypeptide(L)'
;MSCLSEEERGLSPLFMEILAALWMHKGSLGGFKHFPERPCLGQKVTREDFCSGYSDFEYVYMTILGLAKLHSLVEEITLQNNGQVFTRNPGVQLLERACGMTMHGDREGANALLRSAPAALLEAFQVAKSSGKMLDFFRNAFDRQADPCLEGRTSRLLQYLEKHRHTATTMAPWEDVSLQRLPNGASSRDIAGEHLRVFCNECTWLWSRQRRLSYEDAKAARFGSDANLAEDFARVFNAQTFREAMRARGVVRRSPSVQWEVQVENGSWAGYEAEASAAIEAAHSARTNMLELRLGPRGWKYVIDLGNKVQLNPKTRKSRPIRRQEAPISPSSPSSPSPGSVKLTEVELEEAVQFFVDMQTLPPHPP
;
A
#
# COMPACT_ATOMS: atom_id res chain seq x y z
N MET A 1 -1.84 -3.51 20.83
CA MET A 1 -1.74 -3.62 19.36
C MET A 1 -0.27 -3.75 19.02
N SER A 2 0.18 -4.87 18.45
CA SER A 2 1.57 -4.97 17.98
C SER A 2 1.79 -3.96 16.85
N CYS A 3 3.01 -3.48 16.71
CA CYS A 3 3.40 -2.64 15.57
C CYS A 3 3.01 -3.36 14.25
N LEU A 4 2.39 -2.64 13.32
CA LEU A 4 2.08 -3.17 11.98
C LEU A 4 3.38 -3.57 11.28
N SER A 5 3.39 -4.72 10.61
CA SER A 5 4.56 -5.09 9.81
C SER A 5 4.68 -4.17 8.60
N GLU A 6 5.88 -4.05 8.02
CA GLU A 6 6.09 -3.26 6.81
C GLU A 6 5.17 -3.70 5.66
N GLU A 7 4.93 -5.00 5.54
CA GLU A 7 4.01 -5.63 4.59
C GLU A 7 2.54 -5.20 4.74
N GLU A 8 2.14 -4.78 5.94
CA GLU A 8 0.78 -4.31 6.23
C GLU A 8 0.62 -2.80 6.04
N ARG A 9 1.74 -2.07 5.95
CA ARG A 9 1.70 -0.63 5.70
C ARG A 9 1.17 -0.41 4.29
N GLY A 10 0.06 0.32 4.20
CA GLY A 10 -0.57 0.65 2.92
C GLY A 10 -1.62 -0.35 2.44
N LEU A 11 -1.92 -1.40 3.22
CA LEU A 11 -3.10 -2.23 2.94
C LEU A 11 -4.37 -1.43 3.20
N SER A 12 -5.41 -1.70 2.40
CA SER A 12 -6.73 -1.15 2.67
C SER A 12 -7.24 -1.62 4.05
N PRO A 13 -7.85 -0.72 4.85
CA PRO A 13 -8.44 -1.06 6.15
C PRO A 13 -9.43 -2.24 6.10
N LEU A 14 -10.06 -2.46 4.94
CA LEU A 14 -10.92 -3.62 4.66
C LEU A 14 -10.19 -4.95 4.90
N PHE A 15 -8.98 -5.12 4.37
CA PHE A 15 -8.20 -6.35 4.54
C PHE A 15 -7.52 -6.42 5.91
N MET A 16 -7.15 -5.28 6.49
CA MET A 16 -6.61 -5.22 7.84
C MET A 16 -7.61 -5.77 8.87
N GLU A 17 -8.90 -5.52 8.66
CA GLU A 17 -9.93 -6.14 9.49
C GLU A 17 -9.94 -7.67 9.36
N ILE A 18 -9.84 -8.20 8.14
CA ILE A 18 -9.83 -9.65 7.92
C ILE A 18 -8.64 -10.28 8.65
N LEU A 19 -7.46 -9.66 8.54
CA LEU A 19 -6.25 -10.12 9.23
C LEU A 19 -6.41 -10.05 10.76
N ALA A 20 -7.03 -8.99 11.29
CA ALA A 20 -7.33 -8.88 12.71
C ALA A 20 -8.30 -9.98 13.20
N ALA A 21 -9.34 -10.30 12.41
CA ALA A 21 -10.27 -11.38 12.72
C ALA A 21 -9.61 -12.76 12.64
N LEU A 22 -8.76 -12.98 11.63
CA LEU A 22 -7.95 -14.20 11.50
C LEU A 22 -7.06 -14.40 12.73
N TRP A 23 -6.44 -13.32 13.21
CA TRP A 23 -5.59 -13.35 14.39
C TRP A 23 -6.27 -13.90 15.64
N MET A 24 -7.56 -13.61 15.83
CA MET A 24 -8.37 -14.14 16.94
C MET A 24 -8.50 -15.68 16.89
N HIS A 25 -8.30 -16.29 15.72
CA HIS A 25 -8.41 -17.73 15.49
C HIS A 25 -7.04 -18.42 15.32
N LYS A 26 -5.93 -17.74 15.63
CA LYS A 26 -4.55 -18.27 15.48
C LYS A 26 -4.39 -19.70 15.98
N GLY A 27 -4.73 -19.95 17.25
CA GLY A 27 -4.53 -21.26 17.89
C GLY A 27 -5.34 -22.37 17.22
N SER A 28 -6.58 -22.07 16.81
CA SER A 28 -7.48 -23.03 16.16
C SER A 28 -7.10 -23.37 14.71
N LEU A 29 -6.18 -22.60 14.12
CA LEU A 29 -5.66 -22.75 12.76
C LEU A 29 -4.17 -23.17 12.76
N GLY A 30 -3.64 -23.61 13.91
CA GLY A 30 -2.29 -24.16 14.03
C GLY A 30 -1.17 -23.13 14.22
N GLY A 31 -1.49 -21.84 14.24
CA GLY A 31 -0.54 -20.76 14.54
C GLY A 31 0.70 -20.70 13.66
N PHE A 32 1.84 -20.36 14.24
CA PHE A 32 3.09 -20.23 13.50
C PHE A 32 3.87 -21.52 13.50
N LYS A 33 4.33 -21.94 12.32
CA LYS A 33 5.19 -23.10 12.12
C LYS A 33 6.41 -22.74 11.29
N HIS A 34 6.19 -22.04 10.19
CA HIS A 34 7.23 -21.67 9.25
C HIS A 34 7.79 -20.27 9.51
N PHE A 35 6.95 -19.34 9.98
CA PHE A 35 7.37 -17.97 10.25
C PHE A 35 7.60 -17.76 11.76
N PRO A 36 8.78 -17.31 12.21
CA PRO A 36 9.08 -17.18 13.63
C PRO A 36 8.19 -16.13 14.33
N GLU A 37 7.83 -15.07 13.61
CA GLU A 37 7.03 -13.96 14.15
C GLU A 37 5.79 -13.64 13.33
N ARG A 38 5.91 -13.51 12.01
CA ARG A 38 4.79 -13.10 11.15
C ARG A 38 4.98 -13.56 9.71
N PRO A 39 3.93 -14.06 9.02
CA PRO A 39 4.01 -14.42 7.61
C PRO A 39 4.23 -13.17 6.75
N CYS A 40 5.10 -13.31 5.75
CA CYS A 40 5.46 -12.23 4.82
C CYS A 40 5.63 -12.76 3.39
N LEU A 41 5.26 -11.96 2.40
CA LEU A 41 5.40 -12.29 0.97
C LEU A 41 6.82 -11.92 0.50
N GLY A 42 7.80 -12.76 0.84
CA GLY A 42 9.18 -12.60 0.36
C GLY A 42 9.43 -13.22 -1.03
N GLN A 43 8.68 -14.26 -1.37
CA GLN A 43 8.82 -15.02 -2.62
C GLN A 43 7.52 -15.72 -3.01
N LYS A 44 7.47 -16.27 -4.23
CA LYS A 44 6.38 -17.17 -4.63
C LYS A 44 6.30 -18.32 -3.64
N VAL A 45 5.13 -18.54 -3.08
CA VAL A 45 4.88 -19.72 -2.25
C VAL A 45 4.44 -20.86 -3.15
N THR A 46 5.13 -21.99 -3.07
CA THR A 46 4.85 -23.16 -3.89
C THR A 46 3.72 -23.99 -3.28
N ARG A 47 3.15 -24.90 -4.08
CA ARG A 47 2.18 -25.88 -3.58
C ARG A 47 2.77 -26.72 -2.45
N GLU A 48 4.04 -27.12 -2.58
CA GLU A 48 4.73 -27.94 -1.60
C GLU A 48 4.84 -27.22 -0.26
N ASP A 49 5.24 -25.94 -0.27
CA ASP A 49 5.31 -25.10 0.94
C ASP A 49 3.96 -25.07 1.68
N PHE A 50 2.86 -24.89 0.95
CA PHE A 50 1.52 -24.85 1.53
C PHE A 50 1.04 -26.20 2.06
N CYS A 51 1.26 -27.28 1.31
CA CYS A 51 0.76 -28.60 1.67
C CYS A 51 1.50 -29.19 2.89
N SER A 52 2.82 -29.04 2.97
CA SER A 52 3.66 -29.73 3.95
C SER A 52 4.24 -28.82 5.04
N GLY A 53 4.58 -27.57 4.69
CA GLY A 53 5.31 -26.66 5.58
C GLY A 53 4.41 -25.77 6.43
N TYR A 54 3.33 -25.24 5.86
CA TYR A 54 2.57 -24.15 6.48
C TYR A 54 1.40 -24.68 7.30
N SER A 55 1.10 -23.98 8.40
CA SER A 55 -0.19 -24.16 9.09
C SER A 55 -1.36 -23.60 8.25
N ASP A 56 -2.59 -23.94 8.61
CA ASP A 56 -3.77 -23.32 7.99
C ASP A 56 -3.76 -21.80 8.26
N PHE A 57 -3.33 -21.37 9.45
CA PHE A 57 -3.19 -19.95 9.79
C PHE A 57 -2.24 -19.23 8.83
N GLU A 58 -1.05 -19.77 8.59
CA GLU A 58 -0.04 -19.17 7.71
C GLU A 58 -0.52 -19.13 6.27
N TYR A 59 -1.15 -20.21 5.78
CA TYR A 59 -1.74 -20.26 4.44
C TYR A 59 -2.83 -19.19 4.24
N VAL A 60 -3.77 -19.11 5.18
CA VAL A 60 -4.89 -18.17 5.13
C VAL A 60 -4.38 -16.73 5.19
N TYR A 61 -3.44 -16.46 6.11
CA TYR A 61 -2.82 -15.15 6.26
C TYR A 61 -2.14 -14.70 4.96
N MET A 62 -1.31 -15.57 4.37
CA MET A 62 -0.58 -15.26 3.14
C MET A 62 -1.51 -15.05 1.95
N THR A 63 -2.62 -15.80 1.88
CA THR A 63 -3.64 -15.61 0.85
C THR A 63 -4.36 -14.28 0.98
N ILE A 64 -4.77 -13.89 2.21
CA ILE A 64 -5.40 -12.59 2.45
C ILE A 64 -4.43 -11.45 2.13
N LEU A 65 -3.17 -11.55 2.57
CA LEU A 65 -2.15 -10.56 2.30
C LEU A 65 -1.91 -10.41 0.79
N GLY A 66 -1.84 -11.53 0.05
CA GLY A 66 -1.67 -11.52 -1.40
C GLY A 66 -2.86 -10.88 -2.12
N LEU A 67 -4.09 -11.18 -1.71
CA LEU A 67 -5.30 -10.56 -2.28
C LEU A 67 -5.41 -9.07 -1.92
N ALA A 68 -4.95 -8.68 -0.73
CA ALA A 68 -4.87 -7.27 -0.32
C ALA A 68 -3.85 -6.48 -1.16
N LYS A 69 -2.69 -7.07 -1.47
CA LYS A 69 -1.70 -6.46 -2.38
C LYS A 69 -2.23 -6.42 -3.82
N LEU A 70 -2.89 -7.49 -4.27
CA LEU A 70 -3.54 -7.53 -5.58
C LEU A 70 -4.54 -6.37 -5.72
N HIS A 71 -5.36 -6.11 -4.70
CA HIS A 71 -6.30 -4.98 -4.72
C HIS A 71 -5.62 -3.64 -5.04
N SER A 72 -4.43 -3.38 -4.47
CA SER A 72 -3.66 -2.16 -4.72
C SER A 72 -2.93 -2.14 -6.08
N LEU A 73 -2.65 -3.31 -6.65
CA LEU A 73 -1.84 -3.47 -7.87
C LEU A 73 -2.65 -3.92 -9.10
N VAL A 74 -3.96 -4.09 -8.98
CA VAL A 74 -4.81 -4.77 -9.97
C VAL A 74 -4.72 -4.14 -11.36
N GLU A 75 -4.69 -2.81 -11.43
CA GLU A 75 -4.62 -2.08 -12.71
C GLU A 75 -3.22 -2.14 -13.32
N GLU A 76 -2.16 -2.10 -12.51
CA GLU A 76 -0.79 -2.27 -13.00
C GLU A 76 -0.58 -3.69 -13.56
N ILE A 77 -1.04 -4.70 -12.84
CA ILE A 77 -0.98 -6.10 -13.28
C ILE A 77 -1.80 -6.29 -14.55
N THR A 78 -3.02 -5.74 -14.61
CA THR A 78 -3.89 -5.84 -15.78
C THR A 78 -3.28 -5.17 -17.00
N LEU A 79 -2.66 -4.00 -16.85
CA LEU A 79 -2.04 -3.27 -17.94
C LEU A 79 -0.81 -4.00 -18.49
N GLN A 80 -0.04 -4.66 -17.62
CA GLN A 80 1.11 -5.47 -18.00
C GLN A 80 0.72 -6.88 -18.48
N ASN A 81 -0.55 -7.29 -18.38
CA ASN A 81 -0.99 -8.57 -18.90
C ASN A 81 -1.03 -8.53 -20.43
N ASN A 82 -0.11 -9.27 -21.07
CA ASN A 82 0.03 -9.34 -22.53
C ASN A 82 -0.64 -10.57 -23.16
N GLY A 83 -1.47 -11.31 -22.40
CA GLY A 83 -2.17 -12.50 -22.88
C GLY A 83 -1.28 -13.72 -23.18
N GLN A 84 -0.01 -13.70 -22.76
CA GLN A 84 0.90 -14.84 -22.89
C GLN A 84 0.89 -15.69 -21.62
N VAL A 85 1.47 -16.88 -21.71
CA VAL A 85 1.73 -17.75 -20.54
C VAL A 85 2.66 -17.08 -19.53
N PHE A 86 2.59 -17.49 -18.26
CA PHE A 86 3.24 -16.79 -17.13
C PHE A 86 4.73 -16.48 -17.31
N THR A 87 5.50 -17.36 -17.97
CA THR A 87 6.95 -17.15 -18.19
C THR A 87 7.26 -15.98 -19.13
N ARG A 88 6.29 -15.55 -19.93
CA ARG A 88 6.42 -14.45 -20.92
C ARG A 88 5.44 -13.31 -20.67
N ASN A 89 4.78 -13.31 -19.51
CA ASN A 89 3.72 -12.36 -19.19
C ASN A 89 4.15 -11.47 -18.01
N PRO A 90 4.51 -10.20 -18.25
CA PRO A 90 5.02 -9.33 -17.20
C PRO A 90 3.98 -9.04 -16.11
N GLY A 91 2.69 -8.98 -16.46
CA GLY A 91 1.62 -8.84 -15.47
C GLY A 91 1.55 -10.04 -14.52
N VAL A 92 1.62 -11.26 -15.05
CA VAL A 92 1.61 -12.48 -14.20
C VAL A 92 2.89 -12.57 -13.35
N GLN A 93 4.04 -12.16 -13.88
CA GLN A 93 5.28 -12.09 -13.09
C GLN A 93 5.20 -11.06 -11.96
N LEU A 94 4.57 -9.91 -12.21
CA LEU A 94 4.31 -8.90 -11.18
C LEU A 94 3.35 -9.45 -10.11
N LEU A 95 2.27 -10.12 -10.50
CA LEU A 95 1.35 -10.79 -9.57
C LEU A 95 2.10 -11.80 -8.69
N GLU A 96 2.94 -12.64 -9.27
CA GLU A 96 3.71 -13.65 -8.55
C GLU A 96 4.67 -13.03 -7.54
N ARG A 97 5.46 -12.04 -7.97
CA ARG A 97 6.45 -11.38 -7.13
C ARG A 97 5.80 -10.56 -6.01
N ALA A 98 4.72 -9.83 -6.32
CA ALA A 98 4.14 -8.90 -5.36
C ALA A 98 3.09 -9.56 -4.45
N CYS A 99 2.30 -10.50 -4.98
CA CYS A 99 1.14 -11.07 -4.30
C CYS A 99 1.33 -12.55 -3.89
N GLY A 100 2.46 -13.18 -4.26
CA GLY A 100 2.77 -14.57 -3.91
C GLY A 100 1.82 -15.60 -4.51
N MET A 101 1.19 -15.27 -5.64
CA MET A 101 0.28 -16.16 -6.37
C MET A 101 0.47 -16.01 -7.88
N THR A 102 0.20 -17.08 -8.62
CA THR A 102 0.27 -17.07 -10.09
C THR A 102 -1.15 -17.20 -10.67
N MET A 103 -1.28 -16.97 -11.98
CA MET A 103 -2.53 -17.15 -12.70
C MET A 103 -2.28 -17.51 -14.16
N HIS A 104 -3.31 -17.97 -14.85
CA HIS A 104 -3.29 -18.18 -16.31
C HIS A 104 -3.67 -16.89 -17.04
N GLY A 105 -2.69 -16.01 -17.24
CA GLY A 105 -2.89 -14.70 -17.89
C GLY A 105 -3.34 -14.76 -19.35
N ASP A 106 -3.16 -15.90 -20.01
CA ASP A 106 -3.54 -16.21 -21.40
C ASP A 106 -5.01 -16.63 -21.57
N ARG A 107 -5.72 -16.93 -20.47
CA ARG A 107 -7.12 -17.36 -20.54
C ARG A 107 -8.07 -16.18 -20.70
N GLU A 108 -9.18 -16.44 -21.39
CA GLU A 108 -10.32 -15.51 -21.41
C GLU A 108 -10.82 -15.24 -19.99
N GLY A 109 -11.09 -13.97 -19.68
CA GLY A 109 -11.54 -13.56 -18.36
C GLY A 109 -10.44 -13.39 -17.31
N ALA A 110 -9.16 -13.62 -17.63
CA ALA A 110 -8.03 -13.41 -16.71
C ALA A 110 -8.06 -12.02 -16.02
N ASN A 111 -8.31 -10.96 -16.78
CA ASN A 111 -8.39 -9.60 -16.25
C ASN A 111 -9.65 -9.34 -15.41
N ALA A 112 -10.74 -10.08 -15.67
CA ALA A 112 -11.93 -10.01 -14.83
C ALA A 112 -11.66 -10.68 -13.48
N LEU A 113 -10.97 -11.84 -13.49
CA LEU A 113 -10.57 -12.57 -12.29
C LEU A 113 -9.68 -11.73 -11.37
N LEU A 114 -8.71 -11.01 -11.92
CA LEU A 114 -7.83 -10.10 -11.17
C LEU A 114 -8.64 -9.08 -10.36
N ARG A 115 -9.76 -8.59 -10.91
CA ARG A 115 -10.64 -7.62 -10.24
C ARG A 115 -11.62 -8.28 -9.29
N SER A 116 -12.17 -9.44 -9.64
CA SER A 116 -13.19 -10.09 -8.83
C SER A 116 -12.63 -10.81 -7.59
N ALA A 117 -11.36 -11.23 -7.62
CA ALA A 117 -10.80 -12.05 -6.55
C ALA A 117 -10.73 -11.35 -5.18
N PRO A 118 -10.23 -10.10 -5.06
CA PRO A 118 -10.27 -9.41 -3.77
C PRO A 118 -11.71 -9.07 -3.34
N ALA A 119 -12.59 -8.77 -4.30
CA ALA A 119 -14.02 -8.54 -4.05
C ALA A 119 -14.69 -9.76 -3.39
N ALA A 120 -14.49 -10.94 -3.98
CA ALA A 120 -15.03 -12.20 -3.48
C ALA A 120 -14.54 -12.50 -2.05
N LEU A 121 -13.29 -12.15 -1.73
CA LEU A 121 -12.76 -12.31 -0.38
C LEU A 121 -13.49 -11.41 0.63
N LEU A 122 -13.66 -10.14 0.28
CA LEU A 122 -14.35 -9.18 1.16
C LEU A 122 -15.81 -9.57 1.37
N GLU A 123 -16.52 -9.98 0.31
CA GLU A 123 -17.91 -10.44 0.40
C GLU A 123 -18.01 -11.70 1.28
N ALA A 124 -17.17 -12.70 1.05
CA ALA A 124 -17.17 -13.95 1.81
C ALA A 124 -16.91 -13.70 3.29
N PHE A 125 -15.97 -12.80 3.60
CA PHE A 125 -15.68 -12.39 4.96
C PHE A 125 -16.89 -11.75 5.66
N GLN A 126 -17.64 -10.87 4.98
CA GLN A 126 -18.80 -10.21 5.61
C GLN A 126 -19.99 -11.17 5.80
N VAL A 127 -20.20 -12.11 4.88
CA VAL A 127 -21.16 -13.21 5.06
C VAL A 127 -20.79 -14.03 6.31
N ALA A 128 -19.52 -14.38 6.48
CA ALA A 128 -19.03 -15.10 7.65
C ALA A 128 -19.22 -14.30 8.94
N LYS A 129 -18.90 -13.01 8.91
CA LYS A 129 -18.97 -12.12 10.06
C LYS A 129 -20.41 -11.89 10.53
N SER A 130 -21.32 -11.59 9.60
CA SER A 130 -22.74 -11.38 9.90
C SER A 130 -23.44 -12.64 10.44
N SER A 131 -23.00 -13.82 10.01
CA SER A 131 -23.50 -15.10 10.51
C SER A 131 -22.81 -15.61 11.78
N GLY A 132 -21.78 -14.91 12.27
CA GLY A 132 -21.00 -15.34 13.43
C GLY A 132 -20.13 -16.59 13.18
N LYS A 133 -19.86 -16.94 11.91
CA LYS A 133 -19.18 -18.16 11.47
C LYS A 133 -17.73 -17.91 11.01
N MET A 134 -17.00 -17.05 11.72
CA MET A 134 -15.64 -16.64 11.31
C MET A 134 -14.63 -17.79 11.20
N LEU A 135 -14.60 -18.70 12.17
CA LEU A 135 -13.70 -19.86 12.11
C LEU A 135 -14.04 -20.81 10.96
N ASP A 136 -15.33 -20.96 10.65
CA ASP A 136 -15.82 -21.78 9.55
C ASP A 136 -15.36 -21.20 8.20
N PHE A 137 -15.45 -19.87 8.03
CA PHE A 137 -14.92 -19.18 6.87
C PHE A 137 -13.44 -19.44 6.65
N PHE A 138 -12.61 -19.28 7.68
CA PHE A 138 -11.17 -19.51 7.53
C PHE A 138 -10.81 -20.97 7.23
N ARG A 139 -11.66 -21.93 7.59
CA ARG A 139 -11.45 -23.35 7.31
C ARG A 139 -11.98 -23.80 5.94
N ASN A 140 -13.11 -23.23 5.51
CA ASN A 140 -13.83 -23.74 4.35
C ASN A 140 -13.65 -22.87 3.10
N ALA A 141 -13.38 -21.57 3.26
CA ALA A 141 -13.12 -20.67 2.13
C ALA A 141 -11.65 -20.72 1.69
N PHE A 142 -10.78 -21.34 2.49
CA PHE A 142 -9.35 -21.47 2.23
C PHE A 142 -8.97 -22.94 2.37
N ASP A 143 -8.45 -23.51 1.30
CA ASP A 143 -8.01 -24.90 1.26
C ASP A 143 -6.58 -24.97 0.72
N ARG A 144 -5.64 -25.26 1.61
CA ARG A 144 -4.21 -25.39 1.24
C ARG A 144 -3.91 -26.59 0.35
N GLN A 145 -4.85 -27.51 0.17
CA GLN A 145 -4.72 -28.63 -0.78
C GLN A 145 -5.28 -28.30 -2.17
N ALA A 146 -6.00 -27.18 -2.30
CA ALA A 146 -6.49 -26.71 -3.58
C ALA A 146 -5.36 -26.15 -4.46
N ASP A 147 -5.69 -25.84 -5.71
CA ASP A 147 -4.76 -25.20 -6.62
C ASP A 147 -4.30 -23.84 -6.05
N PRO A 148 -2.98 -23.61 -5.87
CA PRO A 148 -2.47 -22.37 -5.28
C PRO A 148 -2.56 -21.16 -6.23
N CYS A 149 -3.01 -21.32 -7.47
CA CYS A 149 -3.26 -20.21 -8.39
C CYS A 149 -4.40 -19.29 -7.93
N LEU A 150 -4.48 -18.10 -8.51
CA LEU A 150 -5.52 -17.10 -8.21
C LEU A 150 -6.93 -17.66 -8.50
N GLU A 151 -7.07 -18.41 -9.60
CA GLU A 151 -8.31 -19.07 -10.03
C GLU A 151 -8.81 -20.03 -8.96
N GLY A 152 -7.93 -20.90 -8.46
CA GLY A 152 -8.24 -21.91 -7.46
C GLY A 152 -8.69 -21.27 -6.14
N ARG A 153 -7.94 -20.27 -5.66
CA ARG A 153 -8.28 -19.52 -4.44
C ARG A 153 -9.61 -18.78 -4.58
N THR A 154 -9.83 -18.10 -5.71
CA THR A 154 -11.08 -17.37 -5.96
C THR A 154 -12.28 -18.31 -6.04
N SER A 155 -12.11 -19.47 -6.69
CA SER A 155 -13.17 -20.48 -6.78
C SER A 155 -13.60 -20.98 -5.41
N ARG A 156 -12.68 -21.14 -4.45
CA ARG A 156 -13.03 -21.50 -3.06
C ARG A 156 -13.83 -20.41 -2.35
N LEU A 157 -13.48 -19.14 -2.54
CA LEU A 157 -14.25 -18.02 -2.01
C LEU A 157 -15.67 -17.99 -2.58
N LEU A 158 -15.82 -18.19 -3.89
CA LEU A 158 -17.12 -18.24 -4.56
C LEU A 158 -17.97 -19.44 -4.10
N GLN A 159 -17.37 -20.62 -3.92
CA GLN A 159 -18.06 -21.79 -3.35
C GLN A 159 -18.52 -21.53 -1.91
N TYR A 160 -17.70 -20.85 -1.11
CA TYR A 160 -18.10 -20.45 0.23
C TYR A 160 -19.31 -19.50 0.19
N LEU A 161 -19.28 -18.50 -0.69
CA LEU A 161 -20.39 -17.57 -0.89
C LEU A 161 -21.66 -18.28 -1.31
N GLU A 162 -21.62 -19.12 -2.34
CA GLU A 162 -22.78 -19.87 -2.84
C GLU A 162 -23.47 -20.66 -1.72
N LYS A 163 -22.69 -21.27 -0.83
CA LYS A 163 -23.22 -22.05 0.30
C LYS A 163 -23.82 -21.19 1.42
N HIS A 164 -23.38 -19.95 1.60
CA HIS A 164 -23.69 -19.15 2.79
C HIS A 164 -24.47 -17.86 2.52
N ARG A 165 -24.67 -17.49 1.24
CA ARG A 165 -25.37 -16.27 0.83
C ARG A 165 -26.87 -16.41 1.07
N HIS A 166 -27.30 -16.06 2.27
CA HIS A 166 -28.71 -16.01 2.66
C HIS A 166 -29.15 -14.63 3.19
N THR A 167 -28.23 -13.67 3.28
CA THR A 167 -28.47 -12.33 3.85
C THR A 167 -28.14 -11.22 2.86
N ALA A 168 -28.89 -10.12 2.94
CA ALA A 168 -28.63 -8.91 2.16
C ALA A 168 -27.27 -8.29 2.53
N THR A 169 -26.51 -7.89 1.52
CA THR A 169 -25.14 -7.40 1.67
C THR A 169 -25.14 -6.01 2.34
N THR A 170 -24.49 -5.88 3.50
CA THR A 170 -24.28 -4.59 4.20
C THR A 170 -22.97 -3.90 3.80
N MET A 171 -22.35 -4.35 2.71
CA MET A 171 -21.06 -3.84 2.22
C MET A 171 -21.20 -2.66 1.28
N ALA A 172 -20.11 -1.89 1.18
CA ALA A 172 -19.90 -1.06 0.02
C ALA A 172 -19.89 -1.92 -1.25
N PRO A 173 -20.60 -1.52 -2.33
CA PRO A 173 -20.44 -2.13 -3.64
C PRO A 173 -18.97 -2.19 -4.05
N TRP A 174 -18.57 -3.25 -4.73
CA TRP A 174 -17.16 -3.42 -5.13
C TRP A 174 -16.69 -2.26 -6.00
N GLU A 175 -17.55 -1.83 -6.91
CA GLU A 175 -17.31 -0.71 -7.82
C GLU A 175 -16.99 0.58 -7.06
N ASP A 176 -17.54 0.76 -5.85
CA ASP A 176 -17.29 1.92 -5.02
C ASP A 176 -15.90 1.90 -4.40
N VAL A 177 -15.34 0.73 -4.10
CA VAL A 177 -14.04 0.58 -3.40
C VAL A 177 -12.92 0.04 -4.28
N SER A 178 -13.19 -0.31 -5.54
CA SER A 178 -12.18 -0.79 -6.48
C SER A 178 -11.78 0.28 -7.48
N LEU A 179 -10.48 0.34 -7.83
CA LEU A 179 -10.00 1.19 -8.91
C LEU A 179 -10.57 0.71 -10.25
N GLN A 180 -11.02 1.66 -11.05
CA GLN A 180 -11.41 1.48 -12.43
C GLN A 180 -10.21 1.71 -13.34
N ARG A 181 -10.27 1.05 -14.50
CA ARG A 181 -9.26 1.25 -15.54
C ARG A 181 -9.41 2.65 -16.12
N LEU A 182 -8.35 3.45 -16.00
CA LEU A 182 -8.27 4.74 -16.66
C LEU A 182 -7.86 4.60 -18.14
N PRO A 183 -8.30 5.52 -19.02
CA PRO A 183 -7.84 5.56 -20.41
C PRO A 183 -6.32 5.73 -20.51
N ASN A 184 -5.73 5.23 -21.60
CA ASN A 184 -4.33 5.48 -21.90
C ASN A 184 -4.10 7.00 -22.05
N GLY A 185 -3.12 7.54 -21.34
CA GLY A 185 -2.84 8.99 -21.34
C GLY A 185 -3.65 9.79 -20.32
N ALA A 186 -4.29 9.12 -19.35
CA ALA A 186 -4.92 9.77 -18.20
C ALA A 186 -3.96 10.77 -17.53
N SER A 187 -4.48 11.96 -17.22
CA SER A 187 -3.72 13.02 -16.54
C SER A 187 -3.46 12.66 -15.08
N SER A 188 -2.54 13.39 -14.43
CA SER A 188 -2.31 13.27 -12.99
C SER A 188 -3.60 13.46 -12.17
N ARG A 189 -4.49 14.34 -12.65
CA ARG A 189 -5.79 14.61 -12.03
C ARG A 189 -6.76 13.45 -12.20
N ASP A 190 -6.79 12.80 -13.35
CA ASP A 190 -7.65 11.62 -13.56
C ASP A 190 -7.24 10.47 -12.64
N ILE A 191 -5.93 10.25 -12.50
CA ILE A 191 -5.36 9.26 -11.59
C ILE A 191 -5.73 9.59 -10.14
N ALA A 192 -5.42 10.81 -9.69
CA ALA A 192 -5.74 11.23 -8.33
C ALA A 192 -7.26 11.21 -8.06
N GLY A 193 -8.09 11.59 -9.03
CA GLY A 193 -9.55 11.59 -8.90
C GLY A 193 -10.13 10.18 -8.72
N GLU A 194 -9.63 9.20 -9.47
CA GLU A 194 -10.07 7.82 -9.33
C GLU A 194 -9.65 7.22 -7.98
N HIS A 195 -8.43 7.52 -7.53
CA HIS A 195 -7.99 7.15 -6.19
C HIS A 195 -8.78 7.88 -5.09
N LEU A 196 -9.16 9.14 -5.30
CA LEU A 196 -9.97 9.91 -4.36
C LEU A 196 -11.37 9.33 -4.21
N ARG A 197 -12.00 8.92 -5.33
CA ARG A 197 -13.30 8.25 -5.34
C ARG A 197 -13.28 6.98 -4.48
N VAL A 198 -12.31 6.11 -4.72
CA VAL A 198 -12.12 4.87 -3.94
C VAL A 198 -11.86 5.19 -2.47
N PHE A 199 -10.93 6.11 -2.19
CA PHE A 199 -10.58 6.51 -0.83
C PHE A 199 -11.78 7.07 -0.05
N CYS A 200 -12.60 7.92 -0.68
CA CYS A 200 -13.82 8.45 -0.07
C CYS A 200 -14.78 7.34 0.36
N ASN A 201 -14.99 6.36 -0.52
CA ASN A 201 -15.88 5.24 -0.27
C ASN A 201 -15.33 4.27 0.78
N GLU A 202 -14.01 4.05 0.83
CA GLU A 202 -13.37 3.29 1.91
C GLU A 202 -13.50 4.00 3.27
N CYS A 203 -13.25 5.30 3.33
CA CYS A 203 -13.48 6.10 4.55
C CYS A 203 -14.94 6.04 4.98
N THR A 204 -15.87 6.08 4.03
CA THR A 204 -17.31 6.01 4.31
C THR A 204 -17.71 4.66 4.89
N TRP A 205 -17.15 3.58 4.35
CA TRP A 205 -17.37 2.25 4.89
C TRP A 205 -16.80 2.08 6.30
N LEU A 206 -15.61 2.61 6.58
CA LEU A 206 -15.06 2.60 7.93
C LEU A 206 -15.89 3.43 8.91
N TRP A 207 -16.30 4.62 8.48
CA TRP A 207 -17.08 5.55 9.27
C TRP A 207 -18.48 5.03 9.57
N SER A 208 -19.17 4.42 8.59
CA SER A 208 -20.50 3.83 8.77
C SER A 208 -20.49 2.82 9.90
N ARG A 209 -19.42 2.01 10.00
CA ARG A 209 -19.28 1.01 11.04
C ARG A 209 -19.02 1.59 12.42
N GLN A 210 -18.18 2.63 12.50
CA GLN A 210 -17.95 3.34 13.76
C GLN A 210 -19.24 3.96 14.28
N ARG A 211 -20.08 4.46 13.37
CA ARG A 211 -21.38 5.08 13.68
C ARG A 211 -22.56 4.10 13.71
N ARG A 212 -22.32 2.82 13.43
CA ARG A 212 -23.35 1.76 13.30
C ARG A 212 -24.46 2.12 12.30
N LEU A 213 -24.11 2.80 11.22
CA LEU A 213 -24.98 3.12 10.08
C LEU A 213 -24.84 2.05 9.01
N SER A 214 -25.87 1.93 8.14
CA SER A 214 -25.69 1.22 6.87
C SER A 214 -24.73 1.98 5.96
N TYR A 215 -24.13 1.31 4.97
CA TYR A 215 -23.25 1.97 4.01
C TYR A 215 -23.98 3.06 3.22
N GLU A 216 -25.23 2.80 2.80
CA GLU A 216 -26.05 3.77 2.08
C GLU A 216 -26.42 4.98 2.93
N ASP A 217 -26.80 4.77 4.20
CA ASP A 217 -27.11 5.88 5.12
C ASP A 217 -25.87 6.74 5.37
N ALA A 218 -24.70 6.12 5.54
CA ALA A 218 -23.44 6.83 5.69
C ALA A 218 -23.04 7.60 4.42
N LYS A 219 -23.27 7.01 3.24
CA LYS A 219 -23.03 7.66 1.94
C LYS A 219 -23.92 8.88 1.74
N ALA A 220 -25.17 8.82 2.20
CA ALA A 220 -26.08 9.97 2.22
C ALA A 220 -25.68 11.01 3.28
N ALA A 221 -25.25 10.57 4.46
CA ALA A 221 -24.94 11.47 5.58
C ALA A 221 -23.63 12.26 5.40
N ARG A 222 -22.61 11.68 4.72
CA ARG A 222 -21.27 12.29 4.61
C ARG A 222 -21.23 13.63 3.85
N PHE A 223 -22.23 13.88 3.01
CA PHE A 223 -22.44 15.15 2.28
C PHE A 223 -23.84 15.74 2.54
N GLY A 224 -24.50 15.27 3.59
CA GLY A 224 -25.86 15.67 3.94
C GLY A 224 -25.93 17.02 4.65
N SER A 225 -27.14 17.44 4.98
CA SER A 225 -27.41 18.70 5.70
C SER A 225 -27.04 18.66 7.18
N ASP A 226 -26.71 17.49 7.74
CA ASP A 226 -26.26 17.36 9.12
C ASP A 226 -24.79 17.76 9.23
N ALA A 227 -24.56 19.02 9.61
CA ALA A 227 -23.23 19.60 9.75
C ALA A 227 -22.34 18.82 10.73
N ASN A 228 -22.90 18.21 11.79
CA ASN A 228 -22.12 17.46 12.76
C ASN A 228 -21.60 16.14 12.18
N LEU A 229 -22.43 15.46 11.39
CA LEU A 229 -22.02 14.23 10.71
C LEU A 229 -21.01 14.51 9.59
N ALA A 230 -21.19 15.60 8.84
CA ALA A 230 -20.25 16.03 7.82
C ALA A 230 -18.89 16.41 8.42
N GLU A 231 -18.87 17.18 9.52
CA GLU A 231 -17.64 17.56 10.20
C GLU A 231 -16.92 16.35 10.80
N ASP A 232 -17.66 15.41 11.38
CA ASP A 232 -17.06 14.17 11.89
C ASP A 232 -16.43 13.32 10.79
N PHE A 233 -17.12 13.18 9.65
CA PHE A 233 -16.57 12.45 8.50
C PHE A 233 -15.31 13.13 7.95
N ALA A 234 -15.26 14.46 7.92
CA ALA A 234 -14.08 15.22 7.47
C ALA A 234 -12.81 14.93 8.30
N ARG A 235 -12.94 14.40 9.52
CA ARG A 235 -11.79 13.97 10.34
C ARG A 235 -11.07 12.76 9.74
N VAL A 236 -11.79 11.87 9.08
CA VAL A 236 -11.23 10.67 8.43
C VAL A 236 -11.03 10.86 6.92
N PHE A 237 -11.75 11.80 6.31
CA PHE A 237 -11.66 12.12 4.89
C PHE A 237 -11.27 13.59 4.67
N ASN A 238 -9.98 13.86 4.48
CA ASN A 238 -9.45 15.18 4.17
C ASN A 238 -8.16 15.09 3.35
N ALA A 239 -7.66 16.23 2.90
CA ALA A 239 -6.47 16.33 2.05
C ALA A 239 -5.24 15.65 2.66
N GLN A 240 -5.04 15.71 3.97
CA GLN A 240 -3.90 15.07 4.63
C GLN A 240 -4.03 13.55 4.61
N THR A 241 -5.18 13.01 5.04
CA THR A 241 -5.39 11.55 5.08
C THR A 241 -5.37 10.95 3.67
N PHE A 242 -5.83 11.69 2.67
CA PHE A 242 -5.75 11.27 1.27
C PHE A 242 -4.30 11.21 0.75
N ARG A 243 -3.47 12.23 1.02
CA ARG A 243 -2.04 12.21 0.65
C ARG A 243 -1.32 11.01 1.26
N GLU A 244 -1.55 10.78 2.55
CA GLU A 244 -0.97 9.65 3.27
C GLU A 244 -1.39 8.32 2.64
N ALA A 245 -2.67 8.17 2.29
CA ALA A 245 -3.18 6.99 1.60
C ALA A 245 -2.52 6.79 0.21
N MET A 246 -2.37 7.85 -0.58
CA MET A 246 -1.72 7.81 -1.90
C MET A 246 -0.26 7.36 -1.81
N ARG A 247 0.49 7.89 -0.84
CA ARG A 247 1.88 7.49 -0.57
C ARG A 247 1.97 6.06 -0.08
N ALA A 248 1.10 5.67 0.84
CA ALA A 248 1.08 4.32 1.42
C ALA A 248 0.75 3.25 0.36
N ARG A 249 -0.11 3.56 -0.62
CA ARG A 249 -0.44 2.69 -1.75
C ARG A 249 0.65 2.64 -2.84
N GLY A 250 1.71 3.44 -2.72
CA GLY A 250 2.79 3.48 -3.71
C GLY A 250 2.39 4.13 -5.04
N VAL A 251 1.31 4.91 -5.05
CA VAL A 251 0.83 5.66 -6.23
C VAL A 251 1.78 6.82 -6.56
N VAL A 252 2.43 7.36 -5.53
CA VAL A 252 3.45 8.40 -5.66
C VAL A 252 4.81 7.75 -5.85
N ARG A 253 5.58 8.24 -6.84
CA ARG A 253 6.98 7.86 -7.02
C ARG A 253 7.73 8.23 -5.76
N ARG A 254 8.36 7.23 -5.13
CA ARG A 254 9.37 7.51 -4.11
C ARG A 254 10.50 8.27 -4.79
N SER A 255 10.71 9.51 -4.39
CA SER A 255 11.93 10.24 -4.74
C SER A 255 13.12 9.37 -4.31
N PRO A 256 14.19 9.29 -5.12
CA PRO A 256 15.41 8.63 -4.67
C PRO A 256 15.82 9.27 -3.34
N SER A 257 16.03 8.46 -2.30
CA SER A 257 16.46 8.99 -1.02
C SER A 257 17.86 9.53 -1.21
N VAL A 258 17.99 10.85 -1.21
CA VAL A 258 19.28 11.52 -1.34
C VAL A 258 19.98 11.44 0.01
N GLN A 259 21.16 10.82 0.02
CA GLN A 259 22.02 10.79 1.19
C GLN A 259 23.23 11.66 0.94
N TRP A 260 23.42 12.67 1.78
CA TRP A 260 24.65 13.43 1.81
C TRP A 260 25.70 12.69 2.65
N GLU A 261 26.94 12.72 2.20
CA GLU A 261 28.07 12.08 2.87
C GLU A 261 29.24 13.04 3.03
N VAL A 262 30.02 12.85 4.08
CA VAL A 262 31.27 13.56 4.35
C VAL A 262 32.45 12.60 4.34
N GLN A 263 33.57 13.02 3.78
CA GLN A 263 34.79 12.22 3.82
C GLN A 263 35.44 12.32 5.22
N VAL A 264 35.64 11.18 5.86
CA VAL A 264 36.31 11.07 7.17
C VAL A 264 37.83 10.87 7.00
N GLU A 265 38.58 10.98 8.10
CA GLU A 265 40.06 11.09 8.07
C GLU A 265 40.78 9.87 7.49
N ASN A 266 40.16 8.69 7.50
CA ASN A 266 40.68 7.47 6.87
C ASN A 266 40.38 7.39 5.36
N GLY A 267 39.81 8.46 4.77
CA GLY A 267 39.46 8.53 3.35
C GLY A 267 38.10 7.92 3.00
N SER A 268 37.41 7.24 3.93
CA SER A 268 36.08 6.69 3.68
C SER A 268 35.00 7.78 3.74
N TRP A 269 33.83 7.49 3.18
CA TRP A 269 32.67 8.38 3.22
C TRP A 269 31.73 7.92 4.33
N ALA A 270 31.24 8.87 5.12
CA ALA A 270 30.25 8.63 6.17
C ALA A 270 28.99 9.43 5.86
N GLY A 271 27.83 8.77 5.89
CA GLY A 271 26.54 9.44 5.72
C GLY A 271 26.24 10.39 6.86
N TYR A 272 25.63 11.54 6.53
CA TYR A 272 25.00 12.37 7.55
C TYR A 272 23.80 11.66 8.16
N GLU A 273 23.48 12.00 9.41
CA GLU A 273 22.21 11.62 10.03
C GLU A 273 21.03 12.14 9.19
N ALA A 274 19.89 11.44 9.21
CA ALA A 274 18.77 11.70 8.32
C ALA A 274 18.30 13.17 8.34
N GLU A 275 18.20 13.76 9.53
CA GLU A 275 17.79 15.16 9.73
C GLU A 275 18.80 16.15 9.14
N ALA A 276 20.11 15.90 9.35
CA ALA A 276 21.17 16.71 8.78
C ALA A 276 21.22 16.57 7.25
N SER A 277 21.08 15.36 6.72
CA SER A 277 21.03 15.12 5.27
C SER A 277 19.83 15.83 4.63
N ALA A 278 18.65 15.80 5.28
CA ALA A 278 17.47 16.52 4.82
C ALA A 278 17.67 18.04 4.82
N ALA A 279 18.30 18.60 5.86
CA ALA A 279 18.61 20.02 5.93
C ALA A 279 19.59 20.47 4.84
N ILE A 280 20.62 19.65 4.55
CA ILE A 280 21.57 19.89 3.46
C ILE A 280 20.86 19.83 2.10
N GLU A 281 19.99 18.85 1.87
CA GLU A 281 19.23 18.74 0.61
C GLU A 281 18.25 19.90 0.43
N ALA A 282 17.60 20.36 1.51
CA ALA A 282 16.73 21.53 1.47
C ALA A 282 17.52 22.79 1.09
N ALA A 283 18.70 23.01 1.69
CA ALA A 283 19.58 24.13 1.36
C ALA A 283 20.11 24.04 -0.08
N HIS A 284 20.48 22.85 -0.54
CA HIS A 284 20.89 22.60 -1.92
C HIS A 284 19.77 22.91 -2.92
N SER A 285 18.55 22.46 -2.63
CA SER A 285 17.36 22.71 -3.46
C SER A 285 16.99 24.20 -3.50
N ALA A 286 17.17 24.91 -2.38
CA ALA A 286 17.00 26.36 -2.28
C ALA A 286 18.14 27.17 -2.90
N ARG A 287 19.18 26.52 -3.45
CA ARG A 287 20.41 27.14 -3.99
C ARG A 287 21.13 28.02 -2.96
N THR A 288 21.05 27.65 -1.69
CA THR A 288 21.80 28.30 -0.62
C THR A 288 23.24 27.80 -0.63
N ASN A 289 24.22 28.71 -0.69
CA ASN A 289 25.64 28.34 -0.79
C ASN A 289 26.24 27.87 0.54
N MET A 290 25.72 28.33 1.68
CA MET A 290 26.24 28.01 3.00
C MET A 290 25.13 27.67 3.99
N LEU A 291 25.32 26.59 4.74
CA LEU A 291 24.39 26.15 5.78
C LEU A 291 25.17 25.85 7.07
N GLU A 292 24.70 26.34 8.21
CA GLU A 292 25.29 25.98 9.51
C GLU A 292 24.53 24.82 10.14
N LEU A 293 25.24 23.77 10.54
CA LEU A 293 24.68 22.59 11.19
C LEU A 293 25.38 22.27 12.51
N ARG A 294 24.66 21.62 13.42
CA ARG A 294 25.23 21.02 14.63
C ARG A 294 25.24 19.52 14.46
N LEU A 295 26.42 18.91 14.48
CA LEU A 295 26.60 17.49 14.16
C LEU A 295 27.24 16.70 15.30
N GLY A 296 26.82 15.44 15.43
CA GLY A 296 27.29 14.48 16.42
C GLY A 296 26.76 14.71 17.83
N PRO A 297 27.03 13.78 18.77
CA PRO A 297 26.42 13.76 20.10
C PRO A 297 26.79 14.95 20.99
N ARG A 298 27.83 15.71 20.63
CA ARG A 298 28.27 16.93 21.34
C ARG A 298 27.80 18.22 20.66
N GLY A 299 27.02 18.13 19.58
CA GLY A 299 26.44 19.29 18.89
C GLY A 299 27.48 20.24 18.28
N TRP A 300 28.56 19.71 17.73
CA TRP A 300 29.64 20.53 17.17
C TRP A 300 29.14 21.34 15.98
N LYS A 301 29.43 22.64 15.96
CA LYS A 301 29.05 23.53 14.87
C LYS A 301 29.95 23.31 13.65
N TYR A 302 29.33 23.10 12.50
CA TYR A 302 29.98 23.02 11.19
C TYR A 302 29.29 23.95 10.20
N VAL A 303 30.04 24.43 9.22
CA VAL A 303 29.52 25.17 8.07
C VAL A 303 29.63 24.24 6.87
N ILE A 304 28.50 23.97 6.21
CA ILE A 304 28.43 23.24 4.95
C ILE A 304 28.46 24.27 3.83
N ASP A 305 29.54 24.27 3.06
CA ASP A 305 29.68 25.06 1.85
C ASP A 305 29.29 24.18 0.65
N LEU A 306 28.09 24.41 0.13
CA LEU A 306 27.51 23.67 -0.98
C LEU A 306 28.13 24.07 -2.33
N GLY A 307 28.65 25.29 -2.44
CA GLY A 307 29.32 25.77 -3.64
C GLY A 307 30.65 25.06 -3.85
N ASN A 308 31.45 24.96 -2.79
CA ASN A 308 32.74 24.27 -2.81
C ASN A 308 32.65 22.78 -2.47
N LYS A 309 31.46 22.29 -2.10
CA LYS A 309 31.19 20.90 -1.67
C LYS A 309 32.10 20.46 -0.52
N VAL A 310 32.17 21.28 0.54
CA VAL A 310 32.96 20.96 1.74
C VAL A 310 32.20 21.24 3.04
N GLN A 311 32.49 20.45 4.06
CA GLN A 311 32.19 20.74 5.46
C GLN A 311 33.40 21.41 6.10
N LEU A 312 33.20 22.59 6.69
CA LEU A 312 34.21 23.36 7.40
C LEU A 312 33.94 23.33 8.91
N ASN A 313 34.97 23.02 9.70
CA ASN A 313 34.93 23.27 11.13
C ASN A 313 35.44 24.71 11.41
N PRO A 314 34.60 25.65 11.84
CA PRO A 314 35.01 27.04 12.04
C PRO A 314 36.06 27.20 13.16
N LYS A 315 36.11 26.28 14.13
CA LYS A 315 37.06 26.34 15.26
C LYS A 315 38.46 25.82 14.87
N THR A 316 38.53 24.74 14.10
CA THR A 316 39.81 24.09 13.75
C THR A 316 40.28 24.40 12.33
N ARG A 317 39.46 25.10 11.53
CA ARG A 317 39.65 25.39 10.10
C ARG A 317 39.84 24.15 9.22
N LYS A 318 39.66 22.94 9.75
CA LYS A 318 39.69 21.71 8.95
C LYS A 318 38.51 21.69 7.99
N SER A 319 38.78 21.42 6.71
CA SER A 319 37.78 21.17 5.67
C SER A 319 37.72 19.69 5.34
N ARG A 320 36.52 19.18 5.04
CA ARG A 320 36.27 17.81 4.60
C ARG A 320 35.36 17.83 3.38
N PRO A 321 35.70 17.14 2.28
CA PRO A 321 34.82 17.03 1.13
C PRO A 321 33.46 16.43 1.49
N ILE A 322 32.41 16.93 0.86
CA ILE A 322 31.06 16.36 0.94
C ILE A 322 30.58 15.94 -0.45
N ARG A 323 29.70 14.95 -0.52
CA ARG A 323 29.06 14.54 -1.77
C ARG A 323 27.60 14.19 -1.56
N ARG A 324 26.83 14.42 -2.62
CA ARG A 324 25.45 13.97 -2.75
C ARG A 324 25.47 12.60 -3.39
N GLN A 325 24.98 11.58 -2.69
CA GLN A 325 24.68 10.28 -3.26
C GLN A 325 23.18 10.16 -3.41
N GLU A 326 22.74 9.76 -4.59
CA GLU A 326 21.42 9.18 -4.71
C GLU A 326 21.57 7.79 -4.13
N ALA A 327 20.90 7.49 -3.02
CA ALA A 327 20.98 6.15 -2.47
C ALA A 327 20.55 5.20 -3.59
N PRO A 328 21.36 4.18 -3.92
CA PRO A 328 20.93 3.16 -4.85
C PRO A 328 19.63 2.59 -4.27
N ILE A 329 18.57 2.65 -5.07
CA ILE A 329 17.32 1.96 -4.77
C ILE A 329 17.76 0.52 -4.52
N SER A 330 17.68 0.06 -3.26
CA SER A 330 18.17 -1.27 -2.88
C SER A 330 17.72 -2.29 -3.92
N PRO A 331 18.59 -3.20 -4.40
CA PRO A 331 18.26 -4.14 -5.47
C PRO A 331 17.16 -5.15 -5.12
N SER A 332 16.55 -5.04 -3.94
CA SER A 332 15.29 -5.71 -3.60
C SER A 332 14.04 -5.03 -4.21
N SER A 333 14.17 -3.98 -5.01
CA SER A 333 13.05 -3.39 -5.75
C SER A 333 13.49 -2.93 -7.15
N PRO A 334 13.10 -3.64 -8.24
CA PRO A 334 13.41 -3.21 -9.59
C PRO A 334 12.58 -1.97 -9.93
N SER A 335 13.24 -0.82 -9.86
CA SER A 335 12.79 0.47 -10.36
C SER A 335 13.39 0.73 -11.74
N SER A 336 13.18 -0.22 -12.65
CA SER A 336 13.13 0.15 -14.06
C SER A 336 11.76 0.82 -14.26
N PRO A 337 11.66 2.01 -14.89
CA PRO A 337 10.37 2.57 -15.27
C PRO A 337 9.69 1.56 -16.20
N SER A 338 8.77 0.79 -15.65
CA SER A 338 7.96 -0.16 -16.41
C SER A 338 6.99 0.67 -17.24
N PRO A 339 6.90 0.48 -18.57
CA PRO A 339 5.94 1.19 -19.39
C PRO A 339 4.54 0.79 -18.92
N GLY A 340 3.85 1.67 -18.20
CA GLY A 340 2.43 1.48 -17.86
C GLY A 340 1.98 1.92 -16.47
N SER A 341 2.80 1.87 -15.41
CA SER A 341 2.37 2.41 -14.11
C SER A 341 2.63 3.92 -14.08
N VAL A 342 1.63 4.74 -14.40
CA VAL A 342 1.75 6.19 -14.26
C VAL A 342 1.72 6.52 -12.77
N LYS A 343 2.88 6.42 -12.12
CA LYS A 343 3.06 6.90 -10.75
C LYS A 343 3.20 8.41 -10.77
N LEU A 344 2.46 9.09 -9.90
CA LEU A 344 2.51 10.53 -9.74
C LEU A 344 3.84 10.95 -9.11
N THR A 345 4.38 12.09 -9.50
CA THR A 345 5.39 12.79 -8.71
C THR A 345 4.75 13.44 -7.49
N GLU A 346 5.56 13.83 -6.51
CA GLU A 346 5.06 14.55 -5.33
C GLU A 346 4.37 15.88 -5.74
N VAL A 347 4.94 16.58 -6.72
CA VAL A 347 4.38 17.84 -7.24
C VAL A 347 3.03 17.59 -7.92
N GLU A 348 2.94 16.57 -8.78
CA GLU A 348 1.67 16.21 -9.44
C GLU A 348 0.58 15.80 -8.44
N LEU A 349 0.95 15.11 -7.35
CA LEU A 349 0.00 14.79 -6.28
C LEU A 349 -0.49 16.07 -5.60
N GLU A 350 0.41 16.97 -5.20
CA GLU A 350 0.00 18.20 -4.50
C GLU A 350 -0.86 19.11 -5.37
N GLU A 351 -0.53 19.25 -6.66
CA GLU A 351 -1.37 19.99 -7.62
C GLU A 351 -2.76 19.37 -7.77
N ALA A 352 -2.86 18.04 -7.84
CA ALA A 352 -4.13 17.35 -7.95
C ALA A 352 -4.95 17.45 -6.65
N VAL A 353 -4.31 17.31 -5.48
CA VAL A 353 -4.98 17.48 -4.18
C VAL A 353 -5.52 18.89 -4.03
N GLN A 354 -4.73 19.92 -4.37
CA GLN A 354 -5.18 21.30 -4.31
C GLN A 354 -6.37 21.53 -5.24
N PHE A 355 -6.34 20.98 -6.46
CA PHE A 355 -7.48 21.03 -7.38
C PHE A 355 -8.77 20.47 -6.77
N PHE A 356 -8.72 19.31 -6.09
CA PHE A 356 -9.92 18.72 -5.47
C PHE A 356 -10.40 19.47 -4.22
N VAL A 357 -9.49 20.10 -3.49
CA VAL A 357 -9.81 21.02 -2.39
C VAL A 357 -10.53 22.27 -2.92
N ASP A 358 -10.01 22.88 -3.97
CA ASP A 358 -10.61 24.07 -4.59
C ASP A 358 -12.00 23.77 -5.17
N MET A 359 -12.19 22.56 -5.69
CA MET A 359 -13.48 22.04 -6.16
C MET A 359 -14.43 21.61 -5.03
N GLN A 360 -14.02 21.74 -3.75
CA GLN A 360 -14.80 21.33 -2.56
C GLN A 360 -15.19 19.83 -2.55
N THR A 361 -14.46 19.00 -3.29
CA THR A 361 -14.66 17.54 -3.32
C THR A 361 -13.80 16.81 -2.29
N LEU A 362 -12.80 17.50 -1.74
CA LEU A 362 -11.89 17.03 -0.71
C LEU A 362 -11.74 18.11 0.36
N PRO A 363 -12.16 17.88 1.61
CA PRO A 363 -11.96 18.87 2.67
C PRO A 363 -10.47 19.19 2.87
N PRO A 364 -10.10 20.46 3.16
CA PRO A 364 -8.74 20.78 3.56
C PRO A 364 -8.40 20.09 4.89
N HIS A 365 -7.11 20.06 5.23
CA HIS A 365 -6.71 19.55 6.54
C HIS A 365 -7.36 20.42 7.64
N PRO A 366 -8.05 19.82 8.64
CA PRO A 366 -8.58 20.58 9.75
C PRO A 366 -7.43 21.30 10.51
N PRO A 367 -7.66 22.53 11.00
CA PRO A 367 -6.64 23.31 11.71
C PRO A 367 -6.21 22.70 13.05
#